data_AF-A0A3D9HIP1-F1
#
_entry.id   AF-A0A3D9HIP1-F1
#
_cell.length_a   1.000
_cell.length_b   1.000
_cell.length_c   1.000
_cell.angle_alpha   90.00
_cell.angle_beta   90.00
_cell.angle_gamma   90.00
#
_symmetry.space_group_name_H-M   'P 1'
#
loop_
_entity.id
_entity.type
_entity.pdbx_description
1 polymer ?
#
loop_
_entity_poly.entity_id
_entity_poly.type
_entity_poly.pdbx_seq_one_letter_code
_entity_poly.pdbx_strand_id
1 'polypeptide(L)'
;MLRKIITLFSLCFSASIYAQIGGEHTYQFLNLVSSPRQAALGGKVLTNVDYDVTQGLFNPATINVEMDNQLALNYTNYLGGIGYGTASYAYTIDRRTQTFHGGITYINYGSFDGYDEQGNATGTFSGGETALSFGYARQIGYSDFYMGGNLKIITSKLEQYTSFGAAVDVGLLYVNDYLDFNAALVIRNLGTQITTYAGLQERLPFEVSFGMSQRLENVPIRWHITLENLQTWPIARPNPARVTSDLSGNQSSEKVGFLGQVIRHAIVGAEIFPEGGFNIRLGYNFRRGEELRIVDQRNFSGLSAGISIKMNKMRFSYTHAKYTSAANSNFFGLQIDLN
;
A
#
# COMPACT_ATOMS: atom_id res chain seq x y z
N MET A 1 49.35 23.14 -22.17
CA MET A 1 48.22 23.77 -21.44
C MET A 1 46.87 23.21 -21.84
N LEU A 2 46.60 22.97 -23.13
CA LEU A 2 45.32 22.44 -23.63
C LEU A 2 44.84 21.14 -22.94
N ARG A 3 45.74 20.17 -22.68
CA ARG A 3 45.39 18.92 -21.97
C ARG A 3 44.91 19.13 -20.53
N LYS A 4 45.47 20.12 -19.81
CA LYS A 4 45.07 20.48 -18.43
C LYS A 4 43.71 21.18 -18.41
N ILE A 5 43.41 21.97 -19.44
CA ILE A 5 42.11 22.64 -19.61
C ILE A 5 41.01 21.63 -19.96
N ILE A 6 41.30 20.67 -20.84
CA ILE A 6 40.35 19.59 -21.20
C ILE A 6 40.06 18.68 -19.99
N THR A 7 41.06 18.34 -19.19
CA THR A 7 40.85 17.54 -17.96
C THR A 7 40.04 18.30 -16.90
N LEU A 8 40.30 19.60 -16.72
CA LEU A 8 39.51 20.44 -15.80
C LEU A 8 38.05 20.60 -16.28
N PHE A 9 37.84 20.74 -17.60
CA PHE A 9 36.51 20.83 -18.21
C PHE A 9 35.73 19.51 -18.10
N SER A 10 36.41 18.38 -18.24
CA SER A 10 35.81 17.05 -18.03
C SER A 10 35.47 16.76 -16.56
N LEU A 11 36.21 17.33 -15.61
CA LEU A 11 35.94 17.21 -14.16
C LEU A 11 34.79 18.11 -13.70
N CYS A 12 34.54 19.22 -14.39
CA CYS A 12 33.36 20.06 -14.15
C CYS A 12 32.06 19.46 -14.72
N PHE A 13 32.16 18.56 -15.72
CA PHE A 13 31.01 17.89 -16.33
C PHE A 13 30.53 16.63 -15.58
N SER A 14 31.28 16.14 -14.58
CA SER A 14 30.82 15.10 -13.65
C SER A 14 29.85 15.65 -12.58
N ALA A 15 29.15 16.75 -12.88
CA ALA A 15 28.07 17.24 -12.04
C ALA A 15 27.05 16.10 -11.85
N SER A 16 26.66 15.90 -10.60
CA SER A 16 25.86 14.79 -10.10
C SER A 16 24.69 14.44 -11.02
N ILE A 17 24.86 13.38 -11.80
CA ILE A 17 23.78 12.78 -12.57
C ILE A 17 22.90 12.08 -11.52
N TYR A 18 21.80 12.71 -11.12
CA TYR A 18 20.72 12.01 -10.42
C TYR A 18 20.02 11.13 -11.46
N ALA A 19 20.53 9.92 -11.65
CA ALA A 19 19.86 8.92 -12.45
C ALA A 19 18.69 8.34 -11.66
N GLN A 20 17.53 8.26 -12.33
CA GLN A 20 16.32 7.48 -12.03
C GLN A 20 15.85 7.46 -10.55
N ILE A 21 14.68 8.05 -10.31
CA ILE A 21 13.98 8.10 -9.01
C ILE A 21 13.29 6.73 -8.68
N GLY A 22 13.61 5.67 -9.40
CA GLY A 22 13.02 4.34 -9.21
C GLY A 22 13.78 3.54 -8.15
N GLY A 23 13.06 2.89 -7.24
CA GLY A 23 13.67 1.97 -6.26
C GLY A 23 14.25 2.66 -5.02
N GLU A 24 13.55 3.65 -4.44
CA GLU A 24 14.01 4.33 -3.21
C GLU A 24 14.08 3.41 -1.99
N HIS A 25 13.37 2.28 -2.04
CA HIS A 25 13.21 1.35 -0.92
C HIS A 25 13.28 -0.11 -1.37
N THR A 26 13.91 -0.92 -0.53
CA THR A 26 13.79 -2.39 -0.58
C THR A 26 12.44 -2.83 -0.03
N TYR A 27 11.97 -4.03 -0.40
CA TYR A 27 10.73 -4.62 0.12
C TYR A 27 9.47 -3.77 -0.12
N GLN A 28 9.38 -3.11 -1.28
CA GLN A 28 8.25 -2.24 -1.63
C GLN A 28 6.89 -2.95 -1.58
N PHE A 29 6.88 -4.29 -1.68
CA PHE A 29 5.67 -5.11 -1.56
C PHE A 29 4.91 -4.92 -0.23
N LEU A 30 5.59 -4.46 0.83
CA LEU A 30 4.98 -4.16 2.13
C LEU A 30 3.93 -3.05 2.09
N ASN A 31 3.94 -2.21 1.05
CA ASN A 31 2.97 -1.14 0.83
C ASN A 31 1.90 -1.49 -0.20
N LEU A 32 1.89 -2.73 -0.71
CA LEU A 32 0.80 -3.21 -1.56
C LEU A 32 -0.49 -3.37 -0.74
N VAL A 33 -1.62 -3.23 -1.43
CA VAL A 33 -2.94 -3.30 -0.82
C VAL A 33 -3.21 -4.73 -0.33
N SER A 34 -3.60 -4.90 0.93
CA SER A 34 -3.72 -6.24 1.52
C SER A 34 -5.04 -6.95 1.24
N SER A 35 -6.11 -6.24 0.87
CA SER A 35 -7.42 -6.84 0.61
C SER A 35 -8.24 -6.10 -0.46
N PRO A 36 -9.23 -6.77 -1.11
CA PRO A 36 -10.13 -6.10 -2.05
C PRO A 36 -10.90 -4.95 -1.41
N ARG A 37 -11.31 -5.08 -0.14
CA ARG A 37 -12.02 -4.01 0.58
C ARG A 37 -11.19 -2.73 0.64
N GLN A 38 -9.90 -2.83 0.99
CA GLN A 38 -8.99 -1.68 0.96
C GLN A 38 -8.79 -1.16 -0.46
N ALA A 39 -8.62 -2.06 -1.43
CA ALA A 39 -8.42 -1.69 -2.83
C ALA A 39 -9.59 -0.88 -3.37
N ALA A 40 -10.82 -1.24 -3.00
CA ALA A 40 -12.05 -0.60 -3.48
C ALA A 40 -12.19 0.83 -2.94
N LEU A 41 -11.70 1.06 -1.73
CA LEU A 41 -11.74 2.35 -1.03
C LEU A 41 -10.52 3.23 -1.33
N GLY A 42 -9.85 3.01 -2.46
CA GLY A 42 -8.74 3.84 -2.91
C GLY A 42 -7.36 3.35 -2.48
N GLY A 43 -7.27 2.20 -1.81
CA GLY A 43 -6.03 1.46 -1.57
C GLY A 43 -5.54 1.46 -0.12
N LYS A 44 -5.72 2.56 0.62
CA LYS A 44 -5.28 2.67 2.02
C LYS A 44 -6.41 3.12 2.91
N VAL A 45 -6.82 2.23 3.81
CA VAL A 45 -7.89 2.46 4.78
C VAL A 45 -7.42 1.99 6.13
N LEU A 46 -7.55 2.84 7.14
CA LEU A 46 -6.92 2.63 8.45
C LEU A 46 -7.94 2.47 9.59
N THR A 47 -9.22 2.72 9.32
CA THR A 47 -10.22 3.01 10.37
C THR A 47 -11.34 1.97 10.46
N ASN A 48 -11.21 0.85 9.74
CA ASN A 48 -12.21 -0.21 9.74
C ASN A 48 -12.00 -1.10 10.98
N VAL A 49 -12.94 -1.01 11.91
CA VAL A 49 -12.98 -1.81 13.13
C VAL A 49 -14.21 -2.70 13.03
N ASP A 50 -14.01 -3.92 12.54
CA ASP A 50 -15.06 -4.92 12.38
C ASP A 50 -14.44 -6.32 12.24
N TYR A 51 -15.22 -7.27 11.74
CA TYR A 51 -14.84 -8.66 11.46
C TYR A 51 -13.66 -8.82 10.48
N ASP A 52 -13.31 -7.83 9.64
CA ASP A 52 -12.29 -7.95 8.59
C ASP A 52 -10.86 -8.10 9.16
N VAL A 53 -10.43 -9.34 9.35
CA VAL A 53 -9.11 -9.71 9.87
C VAL A 53 -7.95 -9.16 9.04
N THR A 54 -8.15 -8.84 7.75
CA THR A 54 -7.09 -8.27 6.91
C THR A 54 -6.68 -6.87 7.33
N GLN A 55 -7.51 -6.17 8.12
CA GLN A 55 -7.18 -4.85 8.64
C GLN A 55 -6.02 -4.89 9.64
N GLY A 56 -5.89 -5.99 10.39
CA GLY A 56 -4.76 -6.19 11.30
C GLY A 56 -3.41 -6.13 10.60
N LEU A 57 -3.32 -6.54 9.32
CA LEU A 57 -2.11 -6.38 8.51
C LEU A 57 -1.75 -4.92 8.24
N PHE A 58 -2.76 -4.05 8.16
CA PHE A 58 -2.59 -2.69 7.66
C PHE A 58 -2.56 -1.62 8.77
N ASN A 59 -3.43 -1.77 9.76
CA ASN A 59 -3.42 -1.02 11.01
C ASN A 59 -3.54 -2.01 12.18
N PRO A 60 -2.46 -2.27 12.95
CA PRO A 60 -2.56 -3.18 14.09
C PRO A 60 -3.56 -2.70 15.15
N ALA A 61 -3.83 -1.40 15.28
CA ALA A 61 -4.76 -0.89 16.30
C ALA A 61 -6.23 -1.27 16.07
N THR A 62 -6.59 -1.78 14.88
CA THR A 62 -7.95 -2.28 14.60
C THR A 62 -8.17 -3.72 15.03
N ILE A 63 -7.13 -4.43 15.49
CA ILE A 63 -7.28 -5.82 15.98
C ILE A 63 -8.27 -5.81 17.14
N ASN A 64 -9.35 -6.57 17.00
CA ASN A 64 -10.49 -6.55 17.91
C ASN A 64 -11.15 -7.93 18.02
N VAL A 65 -12.06 -8.08 18.98
CA VAL A 65 -12.72 -9.36 19.30
C VAL A 65 -13.61 -9.90 18.17
N GLU A 66 -14.14 -9.06 17.29
CA GLU A 66 -14.96 -9.50 16.14
C GLU A 66 -14.14 -10.23 15.09
N MET A 67 -12.82 -10.11 15.13
CA MET A 67 -11.90 -10.88 14.28
C MET A 67 -11.70 -12.31 14.77
N ASP A 68 -12.24 -12.69 15.93
CA ASP A 68 -12.08 -14.03 16.48
C ASP A 68 -12.58 -15.13 15.52
N ASN A 69 -11.71 -16.10 15.24
CA ASN A 69 -11.94 -17.19 14.30
C ASN A 69 -12.28 -16.74 12.87
N GLN A 70 -11.88 -15.52 12.49
CA GLN A 70 -11.98 -15.05 11.12
C GLN A 70 -10.70 -15.41 10.35
N LEU A 71 -10.87 -16.09 9.21
CA LEU A 71 -9.81 -16.36 8.24
C LEU A 71 -10.07 -15.56 6.97
N ALA A 72 -9.09 -14.82 6.47
CA ALA A 72 -9.16 -14.16 5.18
C ALA A 72 -8.03 -14.62 4.26
N LEU A 73 -8.38 -14.84 2.99
CA LEU A 73 -7.48 -15.17 1.89
C LEU A 73 -7.73 -14.19 0.76
N ASN A 74 -6.70 -13.51 0.28
CA ASN A 74 -6.81 -12.58 -0.84
C ASN A 74 -5.75 -12.87 -1.89
N TYR A 75 -6.13 -12.71 -3.14
CA TYR A 75 -5.27 -12.85 -4.30
C TYR A 75 -5.50 -11.69 -5.27
N THR A 76 -4.40 -11.18 -5.81
CA THR A 76 -4.42 -10.09 -6.77
C THR A 76 -3.57 -10.47 -7.97
N ASN A 77 -4.17 -10.39 -9.15
CA ASN A 77 -3.41 -10.38 -10.39
C ASN A 77 -2.96 -8.93 -10.66
N TYR A 78 -1.68 -8.67 -10.43
CA TYR A 78 -1.08 -7.35 -10.54
C TYR A 78 -0.49 -7.11 -11.93
N LEU A 79 0.06 -5.92 -12.14
CA LEU A 79 0.58 -5.51 -13.44
C LEU A 79 1.81 -6.33 -13.84
N GLY A 80 1.97 -6.60 -15.14
CA GLY A 80 3.19 -7.24 -15.67
C GLY A 80 3.32 -8.73 -15.34
N GLY A 81 2.22 -9.44 -15.08
CA GLY A 81 2.27 -10.87 -14.73
C GLY A 81 2.65 -11.15 -13.27
N ILE A 82 2.80 -10.11 -12.46
CA ILE A 82 3.08 -10.20 -11.03
C ILE A 82 1.80 -10.69 -10.31
N GLY A 83 1.94 -11.72 -9.50
CA GLY A 83 0.87 -12.20 -8.62
C GLY A 83 1.24 -11.93 -7.17
N TYR A 84 0.29 -11.46 -6.36
CA TYR A 84 0.53 -11.37 -4.92
C TYR A 84 -0.74 -11.73 -4.15
N GLY A 85 -0.56 -12.16 -2.90
CA GLY A 85 -1.66 -12.58 -2.05
C GLY A 85 -1.38 -12.35 -0.57
N THR A 86 -2.46 -12.33 0.20
CA THR A 86 -2.40 -12.23 1.65
C THR A 86 -3.25 -13.32 2.28
N ALA A 87 -2.83 -13.78 3.45
CA ALA A 87 -3.69 -14.55 4.33
C ALA A 87 -3.60 -13.98 5.74
N SER A 88 -4.71 -13.98 6.47
CA SER A 88 -4.79 -13.42 7.81
C SER A 88 -5.77 -14.20 8.66
N TYR A 89 -5.44 -14.36 9.93
CA TYR A 89 -6.25 -15.07 10.90
C TYR A 89 -6.12 -14.39 12.26
N ALA A 90 -7.19 -14.39 13.04
CA ALA A 90 -7.16 -13.88 14.41
C ALA A 90 -7.89 -14.83 15.35
N TYR A 91 -7.37 -14.87 16.59
CA TYR A 91 -7.87 -15.73 17.64
C TYR A 91 -7.88 -14.99 18.97
N THR A 92 -8.98 -15.09 19.70
CA THR A 92 -9.17 -14.48 21.01
C THR A 92 -9.05 -15.54 22.09
N ILE A 93 -8.06 -15.38 22.98
CA ILE A 93 -7.82 -16.34 24.07
C ILE A 93 -8.84 -16.16 25.20
N ASP A 94 -9.13 -14.91 25.58
CA ASP A 94 -10.06 -14.60 26.67
C ASP A 94 -10.88 -13.35 26.35
N ARG A 95 -12.08 -13.27 26.93
CA ARG A 95 -13.06 -12.18 26.78
C ARG A 95 -12.55 -10.84 27.32
N ARG A 96 -11.41 -10.82 28.03
CA ARG A 96 -10.74 -9.62 28.55
C ARG A 96 -9.70 -9.02 27.58
N THR A 97 -10.00 -9.02 26.27
CA THR A 97 -9.25 -8.30 25.20
C THR A 97 -7.88 -8.89 24.78
N GLN A 98 -7.77 -10.21 24.71
CA GLN A 98 -6.56 -10.88 24.21
C GLN A 98 -6.78 -11.47 22.81
N THR A 99 -6.95 -10.61 21.81
CA THR A 99 -7.01 -11.03 20.40
C THR A 99 -5.62 -10.95 19.78
N PHE A 100 -5.12 -12.10 19.34
CA PHE A 100 -3.89 -12.20 18.57
C PHE A 100 -4.22 -12.26 17.09
N HIS A 101 -3.43 -11.55 16.30
CA HIS A 101 -3.54 -11.52 14.85
C HIS A 101 -2.28 -12.12 14.23
N GLY A 102 -2.44 -12.96 13.22
CA GLY A 102 -1.35 -13.50 12.42
C GLY A 102 -1.67 -13.35 10.94
N GLY A 103 -0.68 -13.01 10.14
CA GLY A 103 -0.88 -12.94 8.70
C GLY A 103 0.39 -13.04 7.89
N ILE A 104 0.22 -13.35 6.62
CA ILE A 104 1.28 -13.49 5.63
C ILE A 104 0.94 -12.65 4.41
N THR A 105 1.94 -11.98 3.86
CA THR A 105 1.86 -11.31 2.55
C THR A 105 2.94 -11.90 1.67
N TYR A 106 2.57 -12.34 0.46
CA TYR A 106 3.48 -12.96 -0.50
C TYR A 106 3.34 -12.29 -1.86
N ILE A 107 4.46 -12.01 -2.51
CA ILE A 107 4.53 -11.54 -3.89
C ILE A 107 5.41 -12.47 -4.72
N ASN A 108 4.96 -12.72 -5.95
CA ASN A 108 5.67 -13.44 -6.99
C ASN A 108 5.79 -12.51 -8.20
N TYR A 109 7.02 -12.24 -8.63
CA TYR A 109 7.30 -11.31 -9.72
C TYR A 109 7.09 -11.92 -11.12
N GLY A 110 6.73 -13.20 -11.21
CA GLY A 110 6.65 -13.94 -12.46
C GLY A 110 8.01 -14.49 -12.89
N SER A 111 8.08 -14.87 -14.17
CA SER A 111 9.30 -15.37 -14.80
C SER A 111 9.77 -14.35 -15.83
N PHE A 112 11.07 -14.10 -15.86
CA PHE A 112 11.75 -13.21 -16.79
C PHE A 112 12.74 -14.00 -17.63
N ASP A 113 12.87 -13.63 -18.90
CA ASP A 113 13.88 -14.17 -19.79
C ASP A 113 15.21 -13.45 -19.53
N GLY A 114 16.26 -14.24 -19.26
CA GLY A 114 17.62 -13.77 -19.02
C GLY A 114 18.42 -13.70 -20.32
N TYR A 115 19.20 -12.63 -20.46
CA TYR A 115 20.14 -12.43 -21.56
C TYR A 115 21.49 -11.95 -21.01
N ASP A 116 22.58 -12.37 -21.63
CA ASP A 116 23.91 -11.84 -21.34
C ASP A 116 24.13 -10.47 -22.03
N GLU A 117 25.28 -9.85 -21.76
CA GLU A 117 25.65 -8.55 -22.35
C GLU A 117 25.78 -8.60 -23.89
N GLN A 118 25.94 -9.79 -24.47
CA GLN A 118 26.01 -10.02 -25.91
C GLN A 118 24.64 -10.35 -26.52
N GLY A 119 23.57 -10.40 -25.70
CA GLY A 119 22.21 -10.71 -26.12
C GLY A 119 21.91 -12.20 -26.30
N ASN A 120 22.78 -13.10 -25.84
CA ASN A 120 22.49 -14.54 -25.84
C ASN A 120 21.63 -14.89 -24.62
N ALA A 121 20.67 -15.81 -24.81
CA ALA A 121 19.79 -16.24 -23.74
C ALA A 121 20.56 -17.02 -22.65
N THR A 122 20.38 -16.65 -21.38
CA THR A 122 21.04 -17.27 -20.21
C THR A 122 20.10 -18.15 -19.38
N GLY A 123 18.83 -18.24 -19.75
CA GLY A 123 17.79 -19.02 -19.05
C GLY A 123 16.64 -18.12 -18.58
N THR A 124 15.77 -18.63 -17.71
CA THR A 124 14.74 -17.82 -17.06
C THR A 124 15.06 -17.61 -15.59
N PHE A 125 14.73 -16.44 -15.07
CA PHE A 125 14.86 -16.13 -13.65
C PHE A 125 13.54 -15.62 -13.07
N SER A 126 13.39 -15.73 -11.75
CA SER A 126 12.19 -15.32 -11.03
C SER A 126 12.59 -14.70 -9.69
N GLY A 127 11.63 -14.02 -9.07
CA GLY A 127 11.77 -13.45 -7.74
C GLY A 127 10.49 -13.57 -6.95
N GLY A 128 10.62 -13.62 -5.63
CA GLY A 128 9.49 -13.59 -4.72
C GLY A 128 9.89 -13.12 -3.34
N GLU A 129 8.93 -12.52 -2.66
CA GLU A 129 9.12 -11.99 -1.31
C GLU A 129 7.94 -12.39 -0.42
N THR A 130 8.24 -12.60 0.85
CA THR A 130 7.26 -13.01 1.87
C THR A 130 7.46 -12.17 3.12
N ALA A 131 6.37 -11.65 3.68
CA ALA A 131 6.34 -11.06 5.00
C ALA A 131 5.39 -11.87 5.90
N LEU A 132 5.91 -12.39 7.01
CA LEU A 132 5.12 -12.92 8.10
C LEU A 132 4.88 -11.82 9.12
N SER A 133 3.66 -11.71 9.64
CA SER A 133 3.26 -10.66 10.56
C SER A 133 2.51 -11.24 11.75
N PHE A 134 2.81 -10.71 12.92
CA PHE A 134 2.14 -11.03 14.18
C PHE A 134 1.74 -9.73 14.88
N GLY A 135 0.48 -9.64 15.26
CA GLY A 135 -0.14 -8.42 15.73
C GLY A 135 -0.88 -8.59 17.05
N TYR A 136 -0.89 -7.52 17.83
CA TYR A 136 -1.70 -7.40 19.04
C TYR A 136 -2.16 -5.95 19.21
N ALA A 137 -3.36 -5.78 19.77
CA ALA A 137 -3.89 -4.47 20.14
C ALA A 137 -4.56 -4.49 21.51
N ARG A 138 -4.60 -3.31 22.12
CA ARG A 138 -5.20 -3.10 23.43
C ARG A 138 -5.80 -1.70 23.54
N GLN A 139 -6.92 -1.61 24.25
CA GLN A 139 -7.49 -0.35 24.69
C GLN A 139 -6.60 0.33 25.75
N ILE A 140 -6.41 1.64 25.62
CA ILE A 140 -5.64 2.45 26.55
C ILE A 140 -6.54 2.86 27.72
N GLY A 141 -6.38 2.18 28.87
CA GLY A 141 -7.14 2.48 30.09
C GLY A 141 -8.66 2.34 29.87
N TYR A 142 -9.43 3.28 30.43
CA TYR A 142 -10.88 3.41 30.22
C TYR A 142 -11.17 4.57 29.24
N SER A 143 -10.53 4.54 28.08
CA SER A 143 -10.69 5.57 27.05
C SER A 143 -11.07 4.97 25.70
N ASP A 144 -11.51 5.82 24.80
CA ASP A 144 -11.88 5.51 23.42
C ASP A 144 -10.66 5.31 22.49
N PHE A 145 -9.46 5.21 23.06
CA PHE A 145 -8.21 5.03 22.34
C PHE A 145 -7.71 3.58 22.41
N TYR A 146 -7.28 3.07 21.26
CA TYR A 146 -6.71 1.75 21.07
C TYR A 146 -5.32 1.88 20.47
N MET A 147 -4.38 1.08 20.98
CA MET A 147 -3.02 1.00 20.48
C MET A 147 -2.71 -0.41 20.05
N GLY A 148 -2.08 -0.57 18.90
CA GLY A 148 -1.66 -1.87 18.39
C GLY A 148 -0.25 -1.84 17.83
N GLY A 149 0.39 -3.01 17.83
CA GLY A 149 1.68 -3.22 17.20
C GLY A 149 1.70 -4.49 16.36
N ASN A 150 2.41 -4.45 15.23
CA ASN A 150 2.74 -5.63 14.43
C ASN A 150 4.25 -5.82 14.40
N LEU A 151 4.71 -7.06 14.55
CA LEU A 151 6.06 -7.48 14.19
C LEU A 151 6.02 -8.14 12.81
N LYS A 152 6.90 -7.75 11.90
CA LYS A 152 7.06 -8.33 10.57
C LYS A 152 8.45 -8.94 10.40
N ILE A 153 8.48 -10.17 9.90
CA ILE A 153 9.68 -10.86 9.44
C ILE A 153 9.59 -10.98 7.93
N ILE A 154 10.62 -10.52 7.23
CA ILE A 154 10.62 -10.34 5.79
C ILE A 154 11.72 -11.20 5.19
N THR A 155 11.38 -11.97 4.16
CA THR A 155 12.33 -12.71 3.33
C THR A 155 12.10 -12.34 1.88
N SER A 156 13.19 -12.10 1.16
CA SER A 156 13.16 -11.76 -0.24
C SER A 156 14.21 -12.56 -0.98
N LYS A 157 13.81 -13.12 -2.11
CA LYS A 157 14.70 -13.82 -3.04
C LYS A 157 14.48 -13.25 -4.43
N LEU A 158 15.52 -12.66 -4.99
CA LEU A 158 15.56 -12.14 -6.34
C LEU A 158 16.62 -12.92 -7.11
N GLU A 159 16.20 -13.85 -7.96
CA GLU A 159 17.07 -14.81 -8.64
C GLU A 159 17.95 -15.59 -7.64
N GLN A 160 19.25 -15.25 -7.56
CA GLN A 160 20.24 -15.86 -6.67
C GLN A 160 20.47 -15.06 -5.38
N TYR A 161 20.04 -13.79 -5.35
CA TYR A 161 20.25 -12.91 -4.22
C TYR A 161 19.15 -13.08 -3.18
N THR A 162 19.54 -13.20 -1.91
CA THR A 162 18.60 -13.31 -0.80
C THR A 162 18.82 -12.19 0.20
N SER A 163 17.74 -11.76 0.82
CA SER A 163 17.73 -10.66 1.77
C SER A 163 16.68 -10.94 2.83
N PHE A 164 17.04 -10.66 4.08
CA PHE A 164 16.20 -10.88 5.25
C PHE A 164 16.07 -9.55 5.99
N GLY A 165 14.86 -9.24 6.44
CA GLY A 165 14.55 -8.00 7.12
C GLY A 165 13.56 -8.18 8.25
N ALA A 166 13.50 -7.19 9.14
CA ALA A 166 12.49 -7.12 10.17
C ALA A 166 11.94 -5.69 10.25
N ALA A 167 10.64 -5.58 10.54
CA ALA A 167 9.97 -4.30 10.69
C ALA A 167 8.89 -4.36 11.77
N VAL A 168 8.54 -3.20 12.29
CA VAL A 168 7.44 -3.00 13.23
C VAL A 168 6.46 -1.99 12.64
N ASP A 169 5.17 -2.25 12.82
CA ASP A 169 4.13 -1.24 12.65
C ASP A 169 3.53 -0.87 14.00
N VAL A 170 3.14 0.38 14.15
CA VAL A 170 2.45 0.89 15.34
C VAL A 170 1.22 1.67 14.88
N GLY A 171 0.08 1.40 15.51
CA GLY A 171 -1.17 2.11 15.26
C GLY A 171 -1.71 2.74 16.54
N LEU A 172 -2.29 3.92 16.39
CA LEU A 172 -3.16 4.56 17.37
C LEU A 172 -4.52 4.79 16.70
N LEU A 173 -5.59 4.36 17.35
CA LEU A 173 -6.96 4.42 16.85
C LEU A 173 -7.83 5.08 17.91
N TYR A 174 -8.68 6.01 17.49
CA TYR A 174 -9.74 6.61 18.27
C TYR A 174 -11.08 6.14 17.70
N VAL A 175 -11.97 5.62 18.56
CA VAL A 175 -13.28 5.09 18.19
C VAL A 175 -14.36 5.81 18.98
N ASN A 176 -15.29 6.47 18.30
CA ASN A 176 -16.43 7.13 18.91
C ASN A 176 -17.72 6.40 18.49
N ASP A 177 -18.23 5.56 19.38
CA ASP A 177 -19.42 4.75 19.13
C ASP A 177 -20.71 5.59 18.98
N TYR A 178 -20.78 6.76 19.63
CA TYR A 178 -21.96 7.63 19.55
C TYR A 178 -22.12 8.27 18.15
N LEU A 179 -21.01 8.64 17.52
CA LEU A 179 -21.00 9.27 16.20
C LEU A 179 -20.69 8.29 15.05
N ASP A 180 -20.42 7.01 15.37
CA ASP A 180 -19.85 6.00 14.46
C ASP A 180 -18.66 6.60 13.68
N PHE A 181 -17.77 7.26 14.42
CA PHE A 181 -16.59 7.99 13.91
C PHE A 181 -15.30 7.32 14.39
N ASN A 182 -14.40 7.05 13.46
CA ASN A 182 -13.09 6.47 13.74
C ASN A 182 -11.99 7.36 13.16
N ALA A 183 -10.91 7.55 13.91
CA ALA A 183 -9.69 8.21 13.43
C ALA A 183 -8.47 7.37 13.78
N ALA A 184 -7.49 7.27 12.89
CA ALA A 184 -6.30 6.45 13.11
C ALA A 184 -5.03 7.17 12.64
N LEU A 185 -3.96 7.00 13.41
CA LEU A 185 -2.59 7.34 13.01
C LEU A 185 -1.78 6.05 12.99
N VAL A 186 -1.15 5.75 11.86
CA VAL A 186 -0.42 4.50 11.66
C VAL A 186 0.99 4.80 11.16
N ILE A 187 1.97 4.20 11.80
CA ILE A 187 3.37 4.21 11.42
C ILE A 187 3.72 2.79 10.99
N ARG A 188 4.10 2.61 9.72
CA ARG A 188 4.37 1.30 9.13
C ARG A 188 5.82 1.14 8.74
N ASN A 189 6.26 -0.11 8.73
CA ASN A 189 7.54 -0.57 8.20
C ASN A 189 8.74 0.11 8.87
N LEU A 190 8.66 0.41 10.17
CA LEU A 190 9.80 0.88 10.95
C LEU A 190 10.75 -0.28 11.18
N GLY A 191 11.86 -0.34 10.44
CA GLY A 191 12.74 -1.50 10.47
C GLY A 191 13.97 -1.37 9.59
N THR A 192 14.65 -2.50 9.38
CA THR A 192 15.89 -2.57 8.60
C THR A 192 16.04 -3.92 7.90
N GLN A 193 16.84 -3.94 6.84
CA GLN A 193 17.46 -5.17 6.35
C GLN A 193 18.44 -5.68 7.42
N ILE A 194 18.37 -6.98 7.69
CA ILE A 194 19.29 -7.75 8.54
C ILE A 194 20.39 -8.34 7.67
N THR A 195 20.02 -8.89 6.51
CA THR A 195 20.97 -9.27 5.46
C THR A 195 20.64 -8.51 4.18
N THR A 196 21.68 -8.12 3.46
CA THR A 196 21.59 -7.36 2.20
C THR A 196 21.72 -8.28 1.00
N TYR A 197 21.16 -7.91 -0.15
CA TYR A 197 21.32 -8.68 -1.39
C TYR A 197 22.78 -8.74 -1.87
N ALA A 198 23.48 -7.60 -1.86
CA ALA A 198 24.81 -7.44 -2.44
C ALA A 198 25.70 -6.46 -1.64
N GLY A 199 25.62 -6.49 -0.30
CA GLY A 199 26.44 -5.68 0.60
C GLY A 199 25.99 -4.23 0.79
N LEU A 200 25.05 -3.73 -0.01
CA LEU A 200 24.42 -2.42 0.18
C LEU A 200 23.17 -2.56 1.05
N GLN A 201 23.13 -1.79 2.14
CA GLN A 201 21.96 -1.71 3.01
C GLN A 201 21.00 -0.62 2.51
N GLU A 202 19.78 -1.03 2.19
CA GLU A 202 18.72 -0.18 1.67
C GLU A 202 17.63 0.05 2.72
N ARG A 203 16.92 1.18 2.59
CA ARG A 203 15.88 1.56 3.55
C ARG A 203 14.58 0.83 3.24
N LEU A 204 13.88 0.41 4.29
CA LEU A 204 12.50 -0.08 4.18
C LEU A 204 11.54 1.05 3.79
N PRO A 205 10.36 0.72 3.25
CA PRO A 205 9.39 1.71 2.76
C PRO A 205 8.57 2.24 3.92
N PHE A 206 9.24 2.98 4.80
CA PHE A 206 8.68 3.61 5.99
C PHE A 206 7.53 4.55 5.60
N GLU A 207 6.42 4.46 6.32
CA GLU A 207 5.22 5.23 6.01
C GLU A 207 4.50 5.71 7.28
N VAL A 208 4.14 6.99 7.31
CA VAL A 208 3.24 7.57 8.31
C VAL A 208 1.96 8.00 7.61
N SER A 209 0.82 7.53 8.12
CA SER A 209 -0.49 7.77 7.50
C SER A 209 -1.55 8.05 8.55
N PHE A 210 -2.46 8.96 8.22
CA PHE A 210 -3.60 9.33 9.05
C PHE A 210 -4.90 9.01 8.32
N GLY A 211 -5.91 8.49 9.01
CA GLY A 211 -7.18 8.11 8.42
C GLY A 211 -8.34 8.53 9.30
N MET A 212 -9.46 8.87 8.67
CA MET A 212 -10.74 9.14 9.32
C MET A 212 -11.85 8.43 8.57
N SER A 213 -12.87 7.98 9.28
CA SER A 213 -14.11 7.53 8.68
C SER A 213 -15.28 7.77 9.59
N GLN A 214 -16.45 8.00 9.00
CA GLN A 214 -17.68 8.08 9.75
C GLN A 214 -18.83 7.47 8.97
N ARG A 215 -19.73 6.76 9.67
CA ARG A 215 -21.03 6.42 9.11
C ARG A 215 -22.01 7.57 9.30
N LEU A 216 -22.74 7.90 8.24
CA LEU A 216 -23.77 8.91 8.30
C LEU A 216 -24.99 8.40 9.06
N GLU A 217 -25.57 9.25 9.89
CA GLU A 217 -26.82 8.92 10.59
C GLU A 217 -27.95 8.75 9.57
N ASN A 218 -28.81 7.75 9.76
CA ASN A 218 -29.97 7.44 8.91
C ASN A 218 -29.66 7.07 7.44
N VAL A 219 -28.39 7.00 7.05
CA VAL A 219 -27.97 6.64 5.69
C VAL A 219 -26.94 5.52 5.76
N PRO A 220 -27.08 4.44 4.97
CA PRO A 220 -26.16 3.30 5.01
C PRO A 220 -24.87 3.61 4.25
N ILE A 221 -24.21 4.73 4.55
CA ILE A 221 -22.98 5.17 3.90
C ILE A 221 -21.95 5.50 4.97
N ARG A 222 -20.75 4.91 4.83
CA ARG A 222 -19.55 5.28 5.58
C ARG A 222 -18.56 5.95 4.64
N TRP A 223 -18.16 7.18 4.94
CA TRP A 223 -17.11 7.86 4.20
C TRP A 223 -15.74 7.59 4.83
N HIS A 224 -14.70 7.62 4.01
CA HIS A 224 -13.31 7.42 4.41
C HIS A 224 -12.44 8.50 3.79
N ILE A 225 -11.53 9.05 4.58
CA ILE A 225 -10.49 9.97 4.14
C ILE A 225 -9.17 9.47 4.73
N THR A 226 -8.17 9.25 3.89
CA THR A 226 -6.82 8.87 4.32
C THR A 226 -5.81 9.87 3.76
N LEU A 227 -4.91 10.34 4.60
CA LEU A 227 -3.71 11.07 4.23
C LEU A 227 -2.50 10.13 4.34
N GLU A 228 -1.92 9.77 3.21
CA GLU A 228 -0.81 8.82 3.13
C GLU A 228 0.57 9.50 3.05
N ASN A 229 1.63 8.82 3.47
CA ASN A 229 3.03 9.28 3.33
C ASN A 229 3.29 10.68 3.90
N LEU A 230 2.73 10.98 5.08
CA LEU A 230 2.83 12.28 5.75
C LEU A 230 4.28 12.73 6.03
N GLN A 231 5.22 11.79 6.12
CA GLN A 231 6.63 12.05 6.32
C GLN A 231 7.36 12.61 5.08
N THR A 232 6.78 12.46 3.90
CA THR A 232 7.45 12.79 2.63
C THR A 232 6.90 14.08 2.05
N TRP A 233 7.69 15.16 2.12
CA TRP A 233 7.35 16.44 1.52
C TRP A 233 8.50 17.04 0.71
N PRO A 234 8.29 17.48 -0.55
CA PRO A 234 7.09 17.25 -1.36
C PRO A 234 6.89 15.76 -1.67
N ILE A 235 5.66 15.33 -1.96
CA ILE A 235 5.38 13.96 -2.44
C ILE A 235 5.33 13.90 -3.97
N ALA A 236 4.75 14.92 -4.60
CA ALA A 236 4.68 15.03 -6.05
C ALA A 236 6.02 15.48 -6.62
N ARG A 237 6.39 14.92 -7.77
CA ARG A 237 7.49 15.38 -8.60
C ARG A 237 6.98 15.79 -9.98
N PRO A 238 7.60 16.77 -10.65
CA PRO A 238 7.30 17.09 -12.04
C PRO A 238 7.49 15.84 -12.91
N ASN A 239 6.52 15.56 -13.79
CA ASN A 239 6.60 14.40 -14.67
C ASN A 239 7.43 14.76 -15.92
N PRO A 240 8.57 14.08 -16.19
CA PRO A 240 9.39 14.34 -17.37
C PRO A 240 8.64 14.16 -18.70
N ALA A 241 7.64 13.28 -18.73
CA ALA A 241 6.81 13.04 -19.92
C ALA A 241 5.82 14.19 -20.22
N ARG A 242 5.75 15.22 -19.36
CA ARG A 242 4.86 16.37 -19.52
C ARG A 242 5.61 17.69 -19.71
N VAL A 243 6.90 17.63 -19.97
CA VAL A 243 7.70 18.82 -20.25
C VAL A 243 7.26 19.41 -21.58
N THR A 244 6.84 20.67 -21.58
CA THR A 244 6.50 21.39 -22.81
C THR A 244 7.71 22.19 -23.28
N SER A 245 7.90 22.24 -24.60
CA SER A 245 8.94 23.06 -25.22
C SER A 245 8.29 24.23 -25.96
N ASP A 246 8.77 25.44 -25.73
CA ASP A 246 8.34 26.59 -26.52
C ASP A 246 8.99 26.59 -27.93
N LEU A 247 8.52 27.47 -28.81
CA LEU A 247 9.05 27.60 -30.17
C LEU A 247 10.53 28.07 -30.19
N SER A 248 11.05 28.53 -29.06
CA SER A 248 12.43 28.98 -28.86
C SER A 248 13.33 27.89 -28.24
N GLY A 249 12.80 26.70 -27.97
CA GLY A 249 13.51 25.58 -27.38
C GLY A 249 13.64 25.61 -25.85
N ASN A 250 12.99 26.53 -25.13
CA ASN A 250 12.97 26.50 -23.67
C ASN A 250 12.00 25.42 -23.19
N GLN A 251 12.47 24.61 -22.26
CA GLN A 251 11.68 23.56 -21.61
C GLN A 251 11.06 24.10 -20.32
N SER A 252 9.74 23.96 -20.19
CA SER A 252 9.01 24.29 -18.96
C SER A 252 8.50 23.01 -18.30
N SER A 253 8.96 22.75 -17.09
CA SER A 253 8.46 21.66 -16.25
C SER A 253 7.19 22.07 -15.49
N GLU A 254 6.32 21.10 -15.24
CA GLU A 254 5.14 21.27 -14.40
C GLU A 254 5.55 21.75 -12.99
N LYS A 255 4.98 22.86 -12.53
CA LYS A 255 5.12 23.32 -11.14
C LYS A 255 3.93 22.84 -10.33
N VAL A 256 4.18 21.96 -9.36
CA VAL A 256 3.14 21.51 -8.43
C VAL A 256 3.11 22.45 -7.22
N GLY A 257 2.03 23.23 -7.09
CA GLY A 257 1.82 24.13 -5.95
C GLY A 257 1.51 23.39 -4.64
N PHE A 258 1.43 24.14 -3.53
CA PHE A 258 1.16 23.60 -2.19
C PHE A 258 -0.10 22.73 -2.13
N LEU A 259 -1.23 23.22 -2.64
CA LEU A 259 -2.48 22.46 -2.68
C LEU A 259 -2.36 21.16 -3.50
N GLY A 260 -1.60 21.19 -4.59
CA GLY A 260 -1.33 20.00 -5.41
C GLY A 260 -0.52 18.96 -4.66
N GLN A 261 0.40 19.38 -3.78
CA GLN A 261 1.13 18.46 -2.90
C GLN A 261 0.19 17.86 -1.84
N VAL A 262 -0.60 18.68 -1.13
CA VAL A 262 -1.55 18.21 -0.11
C VAL A 262 -2.55 17.21 -0.68
N ILE A 263 -3.17 17.52 -1.82
CA ILE A 263 -4.17 16.66 -2.46
C ILE A 263 -3.56 15.31 -2.85
N ARG A 264 -2.27 15.25 -3.21
CA ARG A 264 -1.58 13.98 -3.51
C ARG A 264 -1.22 13.15 -2.28
N HIS A 265 -1.47 13.65 -1.07
CA HIS A 265 -1.51 12.79 0.11
C HIS A 265 -2.90 12.19 0.32
N ALA A 266 -3.96 12.73 -0.30
CA ALA A 266 -5.32 12.34 -0.01
C ALA A 266 -5.79 11.11 -0.80
N ILE A 267 -6.60 10.30 -0.11
CA ILE A 267 -7.40 9.22 -0.66
C ILE A 267 -8.79 9.36 -0.06
N VAL A 268 -9.81 9.27 -0.90
CA VAL A 268 -11.22 9.31 -0.45
C VAL A 268 -11.93 8.03 -0.84
N GLY A 269 -12.82 7.57 0.02
CA GLY A 269 -13.62 6.37 -0.22
C GLY A 269 -15.01 6.48 0.38
N ALA A 270 -15.94 5.69 -0.16
CA ALA A 270 -17.28 5.53 0.36
C ALA A 270 -17.66 4.05 0.34
N GLU A 271 -18.17 3.55 1.46
CA GLU A 271 -18.73 2.21 1.61
C GLU A 271 -20.24 2.33 1.81
N ILE A 272 -21.00 1.74 0.89
CA ILE A 272 -22.46 1.69 0.91
C ILE A 272 -22.88 0.33 1.48
N PHE A 273 -23.83 0.36 2.42
CA PHE A 273 -24.30 -0.77 3.23
C PHE A 273 -23.18 -1.45 4.04
N PRO A 274 -22.34 -0.76 4.81
CA PRO A 274 -21.15 -1.35 5.46
C PRO A 274 -21.44 -2.60 6.31
N GLU A 275 -22.58 -2.65 7.01
CA GLU A 275 -23.00 -3.80 7.84
C GLU A 275 -23.80 -4.86 7.08
N GLY A 276 -24.16 -4.57 5.83
CA GLY A 276 -24.99 -5.44 5.01
C GLY A 276 -24.31 -6.74 4.59
N GLY A 277 -25.14 -7.71 4.20
CA GLY A 277 -24.67 -8.89 3.47
C GLY A 277 -24.12 -8.51 2.09
N PHE A 278 -24.61 -7.43 1.49
CA PHE A 278 -24.10 -6.86 0.25
C PHE A 278 -23.49 -5.49 0.52
N ASN A 279 -22.30 -5.21 -0.03
CA ASN A 279 -21.64 -3.92 0.08
C ASN A 279 -21.17 -3.43 -1.29
N ILE A 280 -21.26 -2.13 -1.52
CA ILE A 280 -20.64 -1.46 -2.66
C ILE A 280 -19.61 -0.48 -2.12
N ARG A 281 -18.43 -0.46 -2.72
CA ARG A 281 -17.32 0.40 -2.31
C ARG A 281 -16.79 1.15 -3.50
N LEU A 282 -16.55 2.44 -3.32
CA LEU A 282 -15.96 3.33 -4.30
C LEU A 282 -14.81 4.09 -3.66
N GLY A 283 -13.77 4.37 -4.43
CA GLY A 283 -12.60 5.07 -3.94
C GLY A 283 -11.85 5.81 -5.03
N TYR A 284 -11.16 6.86 -4.61
CA TYR A 284 -10.28 7.65 -5.47
C TYR A 284 -8.98 7.99 -4.74
N ASN A 285 -7.86 7.58 -5.32
CA ASN A 285 -6.53 7.99 -4.89
C ASN A 285 -6.03 9.10 -5.82
N PHE A 286 -5.91 10.31 -5.26
CA PHE A 286 -5.56 11.51 -6.01
C PHE A 286 -4.14 11.45 -6.57
N ARG A 287 -3.19 10.89 -5.82
CA ARG A 287 -1.80 10.72 -6.28
C ARG A 287 -1.72 9.82 -7.49
N ARG A 288 -2.32 8.63 -7.37
CA ARG A 288 -2.38 7.64 -8.45
C ARG A 288 -3.10 8.21 -9.67
N GLY A 289 -4.16 8.99 -9.47
CA GLY A 289 -4.85 9.68 -10.55
C GLY A 289 -3.97 10.69 -11.29
N GLU A 290 -3.19 11.49 -10.58
CA GLU A 290 -2.32 12.47 -11.22
C GLU A 290 -1.02 11.89 -11.78
N GLU A 291 -0.40 10.92 -11.11
CA GLU A 291 0.89 10.35 -11.54
C GLU A 291 0.74 9.45 -12.77
N LEU A 292 -0.36 8.67 -12.84
CA LEU A 292 -0.60 7.74 -13.93
C LEU A 292 -1.45 8.33 -15.07
N ARG A 293 -1.85 9.60 -14.96
CA ARG A 293 -2.58 10.29 -16.01
C ARG A 293 -1.70 10.47 -17.26
N ILE A 294 -2.25 10.06 -18.40
CA ILE A 294 -1.70 10.34 -19.73
C ILE A 294 -2.35 11.65 -20.23
N VAL A 295 -1.52 12.57 -20.72
CA VAL A 295 -2.00 13.84 -21.30
C VAL A 295 -2.81 13.55 -22.57
N ASP A 296 -3.84 14.35 -22.84
CA ASP A 296 -4.74 14.21 -24.00
C ASP A 296 -5.58 12.92 -24.05
N GLN A 297 -5.60 12.13 -22.97
CA GLN A 297 -6.48 10.97 -22.84
C GLN A 297 -7.38 11.06 -21.61
N ARG A 298 -8.64 10.64 -21.77
CA ARG A 298 -9.55 10.45 -20.64
C ARG A 298 -9.02 9.32 -19.77
N ASN A 299 -8.49 9.67 -18.60
CA ASN A 299 -8.00 8.72 -17.63
C ASN A 299 -9.01 8.60 -16.48
N PHE A 300 -9.11 7.38 -15.97
CA PHE A 300 -9.80 7.05 -14.74
C PHE A 300 -8.81 6.44 -13.74
N SER A 301 -7.54 6.80 -13.91
CA SER A 301 -6.45 6.39 -13.05
C SER A 301 -6.77 6.81 -11.63
N GLY A 302 -6.60 5.90 -10.69
CA GLY A 302 -6.89 6.17 -9.28
C GLY A 302 -8.31 5.86 -8.83
N LEU A 303 -9.27 5.66 -9.75
CA LEU A 303 -10.59 5.13 -9.40
C LEU A 303 -10.55 3.63 -9.11
N SER A 304 -11.25 3.25 -8.06
CA SER A 304 -11.46 1.87 -7.66
C SER A 304 -12.92 1.64 -7.29
N ALA A 305 -13.44 0.48 -7.67
CA ALA A 305 -14.78 0.05 -7.33
C ALA A 305 -14.78 -1.42 -6.93
N GLY A 306 -15.54 -1.76 -5.90
CA GLY A 306 -15.62 -3.12 -5.39
C GLY A 306 -16.99 -3.47 -4.86
N ILE A 307 -17.28 -4.76 -4.84
CA ILE A 307 -18.49 -5.33 -4.28
C ILE A 307 -18.12 -6.46 -3.33
N SER A 308 -18.96 -6.69 -2.33
CA SER A 308 -18.87 -7.92 -1.54
C SER A 308 -20.24 -8.50 -1.23
N ILE A 309 -20.30 -9.82 -1.17
CA ILE A 309 -21.50 -10.59 -0.86
C ILE A 309 -21.17 -11.59 0.26
N LYS A 310 -21.93 -11.56 1.35
CA LYS A 310 -21.90 -12.52 2.45
C LYS A 310 -22.92 -13.62 2.19
N MET A 311 -22.46 -14.86 2.17
CA MET A 311 -23.25 -16.08 2.10
C MET A 311 -22.93 -16.93 3.34
N ASN A 312 -23.82 -16.91 4.33
CA ASN A 312 -23.62 -17.60 5.61
C ASN A 312 -22.28 -17.16 6.27
N LYS A 313 -21.35 -18.10 6.49
CA LYS A 313 -20.04 -17.88 7.08
C LYS A 313 -18.98 -17.37 6.11
N MET A 314 -19.29 -17.29 4.81
CA MET A 314 -18.33 -16.87 3.79
C MET A 314 -18.69 -15.49 3.24
N ARG A 315 -17.69 -14.65 3.01
CA ARG A 315 -17.84 -13.37 2.32
C ARG A 315 -16.88 -13.31 1.15
N PHE A 316 -17.45 -13.20 -0.04
CA PHE A 316 -16.71 -13.00 -1.28
C PHE A 316 -16.59 -11.51 -1.55
N SER A 317 -15.38 -11.06 -1.83
CA SER A 317 -15.08 -9.67 -2.17
C SER A 317 -14.36 -9.61 -3.51
N TYR A 318 -14.81 -8.71 -4.37
CA TYR A 318 -14.19 -8.43 -5.65
C TYR A 318 -13.94 -6.95 -5.79
N THR A 319 -12.81 -6.57 -6.37
CA THR A 319 -12.50 -5.17 -6.65
C THR A 319 -11.76 -5.03 -7.96
N HIS A 320 -12.17 -4.01 -8.70
CA HIS A 320 -11.50 -3.56 -9.90
C HIS A 320 -10.87 -2.19 -9.62
N ALA A 321 -9.55 -2.09 -9.78
CA ALA A 321 -8.83 -0.83 -9.68
C ALA A 321 -8.16 -0.49 -11.01
N LYS A 322 -8.40 0.73 -11.50
CA LYS A 322 -7.83 1.21 -12.75
C LYS A 322 -6.55 2.00 -12.47
N TYR A 323 -5.41 1.48 -12.94
CA TYR A 323 -4.11 2.12 -12.74
C TYR A 323 -3.79 3.04 -13.92
N THR A 324 -3.87 2.54 -15.16
CA THR A 324 -3.66 3.32 -16.38
C THR A 324 -4.75 3.02 -17.41
N SER A 325 -4.74 3.70 -18.56
CA SER A 325 -5.63 3.38 -19.68
C SER A 325 -5.48 1.93 -20.17
N ALA A 326 -4.26 1.38 -20.09
CA ALA A 326 -3.91 0.06 -20.60
C ALA A 326 -3.80 -1.03 -19.52
N ALA A 327 -3.89 -0.66 -18.23
CA ALA A 327 -3.58 -1.56 -17.14
C ALA A 327 -4.55 -1.42 -15.96
N ASN A 328 -5.19 -2.54 -15.63
CA ASN A 328 -6.11 -2.70 -14.51
C ASN A 328 -5.63 -3.84 -13.61
N SER A 329 -6.03 -3.82 -12.34
CA SER A 329 -5.81 -4.95 -11.43
C SER A 329 -7.13 -5.39 -10.82
N ASN A 330 -7.28 -6.70 -10.70
CA ASN A 330 -8.44 -7.34 -10.12
C ASN A 330 -8.03 -8.02 -8.81
N PHE A 331 -8.78 -7.75 -7.76
CA PHE A 331 -8.56 -8.26 -6.42
C PHE A 331 -9.70 -9.20 -6.07
N PHE A 332 -9.35 -10.38 -5.61
CA PHE A 332 -10.27 -11.41 -5.15
C PHE A 332 -9.99 -11.68 -3.68
N GLY A 333 -11.04 -11.74 -2.88
CA GLY A 333 -10.94 -12.00 -1.45
C GLY A 333 -12.04 -12.91 -0.99
N LEU A 334 -11.66 -13.82 -0.10
CA LEU A 334 -12.56 -14.72 0.60
C LEU A 334 -12.29 -14.55 2.09
N GLN A 335 -13.35 -14.22 2.83
CA GLN A 335 -13.32 -14.23 4.28
C GLN A 335 -14.27 -15.30 4.81
N ILE A 336 -13.82 -16.05 5.81
CA ILE A 336 -14.51 -17.21 6.37
C ILE A 336 -14.56 -17.05 7.88
N ASP A 337 -15.76 -17.11 8.42
CA ASP A 337 -16.03 -17.24 9.85
C ASP A 337 -15.96 -18.73 10.22
N LEU A 338 -15.03 -19.10 11.12
CA LEU A 338 -14.80 -20.49 11.52
C LEU A 338 -15.53 -20.89 12.81
N ASN A 339 -16.27 -19.96 13.45
CA ASN A 339 -17.06 -20.24 14.65
C ASN A 339 -18.23 -21.20 14.40
#